data_AF-A0A2G5UQ53-F1
#
_entry.id   AF-A0A2G5UQ53-F1
#
_cell.length_a   1.000
_cell.length_b   1.000
_cell.length_c   1.000
_cell.angle_alpha   90.00
_cell.angle_beta   90.00
_cell.angle_gamma   90.00
#
_symmetry.space_group_name_H-M   'P 1'
#
loop_
_entity.id
_entity.type
_entity.pdbx_description
1 polymer ?
#
loop_
_entity_poly.entity_id
_entity_poly.type
_entity_poly.pdbx_seq_one_letter_code
_entity_poly.pdbx_strand_id
1 'polypeptide(L)'
;MTSRRFLIPLLIFALLLATALCRHDHHSRNCKAYRRPALNEVLTRICLLCHEMFSVDQPNLAAECSSNCFRNPAFNKCLNFFRPKFSPFMMN
;
A
#
# COMPACT_ATOMS: atom_id res chain seq x y z
N MET A 1 3.07 -25.39 -39.05
CA MET A 1 3.83 -25.65 -37.80
C MET A 1 4.53 -24.37 -37.31
N THR A 2 3.79 -23.35 -36.84
CA THR A 2 4.38 -22.05 -36.42
C THR A 2 3.80 -21.44 -35.14
N SER A 3 2.63 -21.91 -34.67
CA SER A 3 1.93 -21.31 -33.51
C SER A 3 2.62 -21.56 -32.15
N ARG A 4 3.21 -22.75 -31.93
CA ARG A 4 3.90 -23.08 -30.67
C ARG A 4 5.20 -22.30 -30.43
N ARG A 5 5.86 -21.81 -31.49
CA ARG A 5 7.16 -21.11 -31.38
C ARG A 5 7.04 -19.71 -30.80
N PHE A 6 5.88 -19.07 -30.93
CA PHE A 6 5.60 -17.75 -30.35
C PHE A 6 4.95 -17.83 -28.97
N LEU A 7 4.34 -18.95 -28.61
CA LEU A 7 3.75 -19.18 -27.28
C LEU A 7 4.79 -19.16 -26.16
N ILE A 8 5.96 -19.76 -26.39
CA ILE A 8 7.05 -19.82 -25.40
C ILE A 8 7.60 -18.44 -25.05
N PRO A 9 8.03 -17.58 -26.02
CA PRO A 9 8.52 -16.25 -25.68
C PRO A 9 7.42 -15.35 -25.09
N LEU A 10 6.16 -15.54 -25.47
CA LEU A 10 5.04 -14.78 -24.91
C LEU A 10 4.77 -15.15 -23.44
N LEU A 11 4.86 -16.44 -23.10
CA LEU A 11 4.76 -16.92 -21.72
C LEU A 11 5.93 -16.44 -20.86
N ILE A 12 7.16 -16.45 -21.40
CA ILE A 12 8.35 -15.94 -20.73
C ILE A 12 8.21 -14.43 -20.48
N PHE A 13 7.76 -13.68 -21.49
CA PHE A 13 7.54 -12.23 -21.38
C PHE A 13 6.44 -11.91 -20.36
N ALA A 14 5.34 -12.66 -20.34
CA ALA A 14 4.30 -12.54 -19.33
C ALA A 14 4.81 -12.84 -17.92
N LEU A 15 5.66 -13.86 -17.75
CA LEU A 15 6.27 -14.20 -16.47
C LEU A 15 7.26 -13.11 -16.00
N LEU A 16 8.08 -12.57 -16.92
CA LEU A 16 9.01 -11.46 -16.64
C LEU A 16 8.28 -10.16 -16.30
N LEU A 17 7.16 -9.86 -16.98
CA LEU A 17 6.31 -8.73 -16.63
C LEU A 17 5.64 -8.92 -15.27
N ALA A 18 5.16 -10.12 -14.96
CA ALA A 18 4.56 -10.41 -13.67
C ALA A 18 5.57 -10.25 -12.52
N THR A 19 6.83 -10.65 -12.70
CA THR A 19 7.88 -10.43 -11.70
C THR A 19 8.31 -8.98 -11.59
N ALA A 20 8.29 -8.20 -12.69
CA ALA A 20 8.58 -6.78 -12.66
C ALA A 20 7.45 -5.93 -12.03
N LEU A 21 6.19 -6.33 -12.23
CA LEU A 21 5.01 -5.68 -11.62
C LEU A 21 4.87 -6.02 -10.14
N CYS A 22 5.32 -7.21 -9.73
CA CYS A 22 5.55 -7.53 -8.33
C CYS A 22 6.79 -6.76 -7.85
N ARG A 23 6.60 -5.48 -7.50
CA ARG A 23 7.59 -4.66 -6.80
C ARG A 23 7.90 -5.32 -5.47
N HIS A 24 8.84 -6.25 -5.48
CA HIS A 24 9.31 -6.97 -4.30
C HIS A 24 10.18 -5.99 -3.50
N ASP A 25 9.51 -5.13 -2.73
CA ASP A 25 10.12 -4.26 -1.76
C ASP A 25 10.90 -5.16 -0.78
N HIS A 26 12.22 -5.15 -0.88
CA HIS A 26 13.09 -6.06 -0.13
C HIS A 26 13.02 -5.78 1.38
N HIS A 27 12.41 -4.65 1.79
CA HIS A 27 12.11 -4.31 3.18
C HIS A 27 10.79 -4.94 3.69
N SER A 28 9.97 -5.48 2.79
CA SER A 28 8.67 -6.12 3.10
C SER A 28 8.77 -7.48 3.79
N ARG A 29 9.90 -8.20 3.68
CA ARG A 29 10.00 -9.60 4.16
C ARG A 29 9.71 -9.78 5.66
N ASN A 30 9.86 -8.73 6.47
CA ASN A 30 9.60 -8.78 7.91
C ASN A 30 8.48 -7.85 8.40
N CYS A 31 7.71 -7.24 7.50
CA CYS A 31 6.64 -6.33 7.89
C CYS A 31 5.59 -7.04 8.74
N LYS A 32 5.38 -6.58 9.99
CA LYS A 32 4.41 -7.19 10.92
C LYS A 32 2.96 -7.01 10.41
N ALA A 33 2.68 -5.92 9.70
CA ALA A 33 1.38 -5.65 9.10
C ALA A 33 1.03 -6.69 8.04
N TYR A 34 1.94 -6.98 7.09
CA TYR A 34 1.68 -7.96 6.02
C TYR A 34 1.46 -9.38 6.54
N ARG A 35 2.01 -9.73 7.70
CA ARG A 35 1.77 -11.02 8.37
C ARG A 35 0.39 -11.13 9.03
N ARG A 36 -0.35 -10.03 9.17
CA ARG A 36 -1.67 -9.97 9.81
C ARG A 36 -2.64 -9.28 8.84
N PRO A 37 -3.36 -10.04 8.00
CA PRO A 37 -4.19 -9.47 6.93
C PRO A 37 -5.17 -8.39 7.42
N ALA A 38 -5.84 -8.61 8.56
CA ALA A 38 -6.75 -7.62 9.14
C ALA A 38 -6.04 -6.32 9.55
N LEU A 39 -4.82 -6.40 10.10
CA LEU A 39 -4.03 -5.21 10.42
C LEU A 39 -3.61 -4.50 9.14
N ASN A 40 -3.12 -5.23 8.14
CA ASN A 40 -2.74 -4.65 6.86
C ASN A 40 -3.92 -3.91 6.20
N GLU A 41 -5.10 -4.51 6.22
CA GLU A 41 -6.32 -3.93 5.65
C GLU A 41 -6.65 -2.59 6.31
N VAL A 42 -6.66 -2.54 7.65
CA VAL A 42 -6.92 -1.31 8.40
C VAL A 42 -5.90 -0.22 8.08
N LEU A 43 -4.60 -0.55 8.08
CA LEU A 43 -3.54 0.42 7.79
C LEU A 43 -3.63 0.93 6.35
N THR A 44 -3.95 0.06 5.39
CA THR A 44 -4.15 0.42 3.99
C THR A 44 -5.38 1.32 3.83
N ARG A 45 -6.48 1.02 4.55
CA ARG A 45 -7.70 1.82 4.51
C ARG A 45 -7.48 3.24 5.04
N ILE A 46 -6.69 3.39 6.10
CA ILE A 46 -6.28 4.71 6.62
C ILE A 46 -5.57 5.52 5.52
N CYS A 47 -4.64 4.89 4.78
CA CYS A 47 -3.93 5.56 3.69
C CYS A 47 -4.86 5.97 2.53
N LEU A 48 -5.84 5.13 2.17
CA LEU A 48 -6.80 5.43 1.11
C LEU A 48 -7.73 6.58 1.49
N LEU A 49 -8.32 6.55 2.69
CA LEU A 49 -9.21 7.61 3.16
C LEU A 49 -8.46 8.94 3.30
N CYS A 50 -7.24 8.90 3.83
CA CYS A 50 -6.38 10.08 3.90
C CYS A 50 -6.06 10.64 2.52
N HIS A 51 -5.75 9.78 1.55
CA HIS A 51 -5.52 10.19 0.16
C HIS A 51 -6.75 10.84 -0.46
N GLU A 52 -7.94 10.26 -0.29
CA GLU A 52 -9.18 10.83 -0.84
C GLU A 52 -9.37 12.28 -0.39
N MET A 53 -9.13 12.55 0.90
CA MET A 53 -9.23 13.88 1.49
C MET A 53 -8.21 14.91 0.98
N PHE A 54 -7.00 14.47 0.64
CA PHE A 54 -5.89 15.34 0.25
C PHE A 54 -5.42 15.12 -1.19
N SER A 55 -6.26 14.49 -2.01
CA SER A 55 -5.90 13.99 -3.35
C SER A 55 -5.48 15.10 -4.31
N VAL A 56 -6.06 16.29 -4.16
CA VAL A 56 -5.74 17.48 -4.95
C VAL A 56 -4.32 17.97 -4.69
N ASP A 57 -3.92 18.07 -3.42
CA ASP A 57 -2.62 18.61 -3.03
C ASP A 57 -1.50 17.54 -3.02
N GLN A 58 -1.86 16.29 -2.73
CA GLN A 58 -0.94 15.17 -2.54
C GLN A 58 -1.47 13.92 -3.28
N PRO A 59 -1.33 13.85 -4.63
CA PRO A 59 -1.88 12.76 -5.44
C PRO A 59 -1.24 11.40 -5.16
N ASN A 60 0.00 11.37 -4.66
CA ASN A 60 0.72 10.12 -4.34
C ASN A 60 0.61 9.69 -2.87
N LEU A 61 -0.23 10.37 -2.07
CA LEU A 61 -0.28 10.18 -0.62
C LEU A 61 -0.56 8.74 -0.19
N ALA A 62 -1.40 8.00 -0.92
CA ALA A 62 -1.70 6.60 -0.61
C ALA A 62 -0.46 5.70 -0.73
N ALA A 63 0.33 5.88 -1.77
CA ALA A 63 1.55 5.10 -2.01
C ALA A 63 2.65 5.47 -1.01
N GLU A 64 2.82 6.77 -0.73
CA GLU A 64 3.77 7.25 0.29
C GLU A 64 3.39 6.74 1.68
N CYS A 65 2.11 6.80 2.04
CA CYS A 65 1.59 6.34 3.33
C CYS A 65 1.78 4.83 3.55
N SER A 66 1.56 4.00 2.53
CA SER A 66 1.72 2.53 2.62
C SER A 66 3.16 2.04 2.45
N SER A 67 4.09 2.93 2.11
CA SER A 67 5.51 2.62 1.93
C SER A 67 6.20 2.22 3.24
N ASN A 68 7.35 1.54 3.12
CA ASN A 68 8.22 1.22 4.25
C ASN A 68 7.48 0.55 5.43
N CYS A 69 6.56 -0.39 5.15
CA CYS A 69 5.76 -1.06 6.18
C CYS A 69 5.02 -0.06 7.12
N PHE A 70 4.46 1.02 6.55
CA PHE A 70 3.77 2.09 7.31
C PHE A 70 4.68 2.83 8.31
N ARG A 71 6.01 2.68 8.20
CA ARG A 71 7.01 3.36 9.04
C ARG A 71 7.54 4.60 8.32
N ASN A 72 6.66 5.55 8.10
CA ASN A 72 6.99 6.79 7.40
C ASN A 72 6.18 7.96 7.98
N PRO A 73 6.62 9.21 7.75
CA PRO A 73 5.92 10.39 8.25
C PRO A 73 4.50 10.56 7.66
N ALA A 74 4.27 10.15 6.41
CA ALA A 74 2.96 10.26 5.77
C ALA A 74 1.90 9.41 6.48
N PHE A 75 2.24 8.18 6.88
CA PHE A 75 1.37 7.33 7.69
C PHE A 75 1.03 7.98 9.04
N ASN A 76 2.03 8.53 9.75
CA ASN A 76 1.79 9.21 11.02
C ASN A 76 0.87 10.43 10.87
N LYS A 77 1.06 11.23 9.80
CA LYS A 77 0.20 12.37 9.45
C LYS A 77 -1.24 11.91 9.23
N CYS A 78 -1.43 10.86 8.43
CA CYS A 78 -2.76 10.29 8.15
C CYS A 78 -3.41 9.71 9.41
N LEU A 79 -2.66 8.96 10.22
CA LEU A 79 -3.18 8.39 11.46
C LEU A 79 -3.63 9.49 12.43
N ASN A 80 -2.85 10.56 12.57
CA ASN A 80 -3.19 11.69 13.45
C ASN A 80 -4.47 12.43 13.03
N PHE A 81 -4.84 12.37 11.76
CA PHE A 81 -6.10 12.94 11.28
C PHE A 81 -7.31 12.18 11.84
N PHE A 82 -7.24 10.84 11.88
CA PHE A 82 -8.31 9.98 12.39
C PHE A 82 -8.26 9.74 13.90
N ARG A 83 -7.16 10.11 14.57
CA ARG A 83 -7.05 9.95 16.02
C ARG A 83 -8.07 10.86 16.70
N PRO A 84 -8.92 10.32 17.59
CA PRO A 84 -9.76 11.16 18.42
C PRO A 84 -8.86 12.07 19.25
N LYS A 85 -9.05 13.38 19.07
CA LYS A 85 -8.49 14.36 20.00
C LYS A 85 -9.26 14.16 21.28
N PHE A 86 -8.60 13.74 22.36
CA PHE A 86 -9.21 13.70 23.68
C PHE A 86 -9.73 15.12 23.97
N SER A 87 -11.03 15.32 23.78
CA SER A 87 -11.75 16.45 24.31
C SER A 87 -12.45 15.92 25.56
N PRO A 88 -12.28 16.55 26.73
CA PRO A 88 -12.90 16.09 27.98
C PRO A 88 -14.44 16.11 27.96
N PHE A 89 -15.07 16.46 26.84
CA PHE A 89 -16.52 16.63 26.69
C PHE A 89 -17.25 15.46 26.02
N MET A 90 -16.55 14.42 25.56
CA MET A 90 -17.19 13.24 24.93
C MET A 90 -17.29 12.01 25.85
N MET A 91 -17.06 12.17 27.16
CA MET A 91 -17.43 11.20 28.18
C MET A 91 -18.67 11.71 28.91
N ASN A 92 -19.85 11.58 28.30
CA ASN A 92 -21.12 11.82 28.96
C ASN A 92 -22.13 10.73 28.58
#